data_AF-A0A6A8KTR6-F1
#
_entry.id   AF-A0A6A8KTR6-F1
#
_cell.length_a   1.000
_cell.length_b   1.000
_cell.length_c   1.000
_cell.angle_alpha   90.00
_cell.angle_beta   90.00
_cell.angle_gamma   90.00
#
_symmetry.space_group_name_H-M   'P 1'
#
loop_
_entity.id
_entity.type
_entity.pdbx_description
1 polymer ?
#
loop_
_entity_poly.entity_id
_entity_poly.type
_entity_poly.pdbx_seq_one_letter_code
_entity_poly.pdbx_strand_id
1 'polypeptide(L)'
;MADNRKYYYLKLKENFFDSDSIVLLEDMKDGILYSNILLKLYLKSLKNGGKLQLDEHIPYTAQMIATLTRHQIGTVERALEIFRQLGLVEQLDSGAFYMTDIELMIGQSSTEAERKRAARLENKALLPPWTKGGHLSDIRPPEIEIELEKEIEIEKEREGETGHPAPAAYGRYNNVILTDTELSGLKTELPDKWEYYIDRLSCHIASTGKQYHSHAATIYKWAQEDAAKGKAAPKQGIPDYSCKEGESL
;
A
#
# COMPACT_ATOMS: atom_id res chain seq x y z
N MET A 1 -25.62 15.18 -1.18
CA MET A 1 -24.38 15.25 -0.37
C MET A 1 -23.93 13.82 -0.13
N ALA A 2 -22.75 13.42 -0.64
CA ALA A 2 -22.22 12.09 -0.41
C ALA A 2 -21.71 11.99 1.03
N ASP A 3 -22.19 10.99 1.77
CA ASP A 3 -21.86 10.75 3.16
C ASP A 3 -20.42 10.20 3.25
N ASN A 4 -19.48 11.02 3.72
CA ASN A 4 -18.04 10.72 3.74
C ASN A 4 -17.68 9.86 4.97
N ARG A 5 -18.38 8.71 5.11
CA ARG A 5 -18.19 7.79 6.23
C ARG A 5 -16.89 7.01 6.04
N LYS A 6 -16.03 7.06 7.06
CA LYS A 6 -14.84 6.22 7.14
C LYS A 6 -15.22 4.88 7.77
N TYR A 7 -14.91 3.78 7.09
CA TYR A 7 -15.07 2.43 7.61
C TYR A 7 -13.73 1.92 8.10
N TYR A 8 -13.73 1.44 9.34
CA TYR A 8 -12.60 0.76 9.94
C TYR A 8 -12.94 -0.72 10.07
N TYR A 9 -12.04 -1.58 9.62
CA TYR A 9 -12.18 -3.03 9.72
C TYR A 9 -10.93 -3.64 10.33
N LEU A 10 -11.13 -4.72 11.06
CA LEU A 10 -10.07 -5.54 11.64
C LEU A 10 -9.77 -6.69 10.67
N LYS A 11 -8.56 -6.73 10.13
CA LYS A 11 -8.04 -7.82 9.31
C LYS A 11 -7.36 -8.83 10.24
N LEU A 12 -8.06 -9.91 10.58
CA LEU A 12 -7.48 -11.02 11.33
C LEU A 12 -6.67 -11.92 10.39
N LYS A 13 -5.48 -12.31 10.83
CA LYS A 13 -4.72 -13.37 10.15
C LYS A 13 -5.42 -14.70 10.36
N GLU A 14 -5.28 -15.61 9.40
CA GLU A 14 -5.84 -16.97 9.49
C GLU A 14 -5.39 -17.68 10.76
N ASN A 15 -4.13 -17.53 11.13
CA ASN A 15 -3.50 -18.13 12.30
C ASN A 15 -3.61 -17.29 13.59
N PHE A 16 -4.55 -16.32 13.66
CA PHE A 16 -4.67 -15.45 14.83
C PHE A 16 -4.90 -16.24 16.13
N PHE A 17 -5.83 -17.21 16.09
CA PHE A 17 -6.14 -18.07 17.23
C PHE A 17 -5.09 -19.15 17.50
N ASP A 18 -4.19 -19.40 16.54
CA ASP A 18 -3.09 -20.36 16.67
C ASP A 18 -1.80 -19.71 17.20
N SER A 19 -1.79 -18.39 17.41
CA SER A 19 -0.63 -17.70 17.96
C SER A 19 -0.39 -18.09 19.42
N ASP A 20 0.88 -18.31 19.79
CA ASP A 20 1.26 -18.80 21.13
C ASP A 20 0.61 -17.98 22.25
N SER A 21 0.57 -16.65 22.14
CA SER A 21 -0.07 -15.77 23.13
C SER A 21 -1.57 -16.00 23.27
N ILE A 22 -2.29 -16.22 22.17
CA ILE A 22 -3.75 -16.46 22.19
C ILE A 22 -4.07 -17.88 22.64
N VAL A 23 -3.28 -18.87 22.22
CA VAL A 23 -3.41 -20.25 22.69
C VAL A 23 -3.21 -20.32 24.21
N LEU A 24 -2.16 -19.66 24.73
CA LEU A 24 -1.92 -19.57 26.17
C LEU A 24 -3.06 -18.83 26.89
N LEU A 25 -3.62 -17.79 26.29
CA LEU A 25 -4.76 -17.05 26.84
C LEU A 25 -6.01 -17.95 26.95
N GLU A 26 -6.29 -18.76 25.93
CA GLU A 26 -7.49 -19.61 25.88
C GLU A 26 -7.41 -20.82 26.80
N ASP A 27 -6.21 -21.33 27.09
CA ASP A 27 -5.97 -22.39 28.07
C ASP A 27 -6.25 -21.93 29.52
N MET A 28 -6.21 -20.61 29.77
CA MET A 28 -6.51 -20.06 31.09
C MET A 28 -7.98 -20.27 31.47
N LYS A 29 -8.25 -20.25 32.79
CA LYS A 29 -9.62 -20.19 33.30
C LYS A 29 -10.28 -18.89 32.83
N ASP A 30 -11.45 -19.03 32.21
CA ASP A 30 -12.18 -17.94 31.53
C ASP A 30 -11.46 -17.42 30.26
N GLY A 31 -10.57 -18.21 29.64
CA GLY A 31 -9.80 -17.84 28.45
C GLY A 31 -10.65 -17.34 27.27
N ILE A 32 -11.74 -18.04 26.95
CA ILE A 32 -12.70 -17.63 25.90
C ILE A 32 -13.30 -16.24 26.17
N LEU A 33 -13.55 -15.92 27.45
CA LEU A 33 -14.05 -14.61 27.86
C LEU A 33 -13.00 -13.53 27.63
N TYR A 34 -11.73 -13.82 27.93
CA TYR A 34 -10.62 -12.91 27.68
C TYR A 34 -10.37 -12.71 26.18
N SER A 35 -10.41 -13.76 25.35
CA SER A 35 -10.36 -13.64 23.88
C SER A 35 -11.47 -12.72 23.35
N ASN A 36 -12.69 -12.84 23.89
CA ASN A 36 -13.80 -11.96 23.49
C ASN A 36 -13.57 -10.50 23.89
N ILE A 37 -13.05 -10.26 25.11
CA ILE A 37 -12.70 -8.92 25.59
C ILE A 37 -11.62 -8.32 24.70
N LEU A 38 -10.59 -9.09 24.37
CA LEU A 38 -9.47 -8.67 23.53
C LEU A 38 -9.93 -8.23 22.14
N LEU A 39 -10.76 -9.05 21.46
CA LEU A 39 -11.33 -8.69 20.16
C LEU A 39 -12.18 -7.41 20.21
N LYS A 40 -12.96 -7.21 21.28
CA LYS A 40 -13.73 -5.97 21.47
C LYS A 40 -12.82 -4.76 21.67
N LEU A 41 -11.69 -4.92 22.38
CA LEU A 41 -10.70 -3.86 22.57
C LEU A 41 -10.04 -3.49 21.25
N TYR A 42 -9.59 -4.47 20.46
CA TYR A 42 -9.04 -4.24 19.12
C TYR A 42 -9.97 -3.39 18.25
N LEU A 43 -11.28 -3.70 18.23
CA LEU A 43 -12.27 -2.93 17.50
C LEU A 43 -12.43 -1.49 18.00
N LYS A 44 -12.28 -1.25 19.31
CA LYS A 44 -12.40 0.09 19.89
C LYS A 44 -11.19 0.96 19.61
N SER A 45 -10.00 0.36 19.58
CA SER A 45 -8.76 1.06 19.26
C SER A 45 -8.60 1.43 17.77
N LEU A 46 -9.38 0.84 16.86
CA LEU A 46 -9.25 1.10 15.40
C LEU A 46 -9.36 2.60 15.04
N LYS A 47 -10.19 3.36 15.75
CA LYS A 47 -10.39 4.78 15.49
C LYS A 47 -9.17 5.64 15.83
N ASN A 48 -8.38 5.20 16.81
CA ASN A 48 -7.27 5.95 17.39
C ASN A 48 -5.93 5.26 17.11
N GLY A 49 -5.84 4.51 16.00
CA GLY A 49 -4.60 3.88 15.55
C GLY A 49 -3.98 2.93 16.58
N GLY A 50 -4.81 2.17 17.30
CA GLY A 50 -4.31 1.21 18.30
C GLY A 50 -4.39 1.68 19.75
N LYS A 51 -4.60 2.98 19.99
CA LYS A 51 -4.73 3.52 21.34
C LYS A 51 -6.16 3.36 21.86
N LEU A 52 -6.30 2.89 23.09
CA LEU A 52 -7.58 2.81 23.79
C LEU A 52 -7.91 4.15 24.44
N GLN A 53 -8.54 5.04 23.65
CA GLN A 53 -8.97 6.37 24.08
C GLN A 53 -10.39 6.65 23.59
N LEU A 54 -11.16 7.42 24.38
CA LEU A 54 -12.52 7.83 23.98
C LEU A 54 -12.48 8.89 22.88
N ASP A 55 -11.62 9.88 23.10
CA ASP A 55 -11.31 11.01 22.22
C ASP A 55 -9.77 11.18 22.21
N GLU A 56 -9.23 12.24 21.59
CA GLU A 56 -7.78 12.46 21.48
C GLU A 56 -7.04 12.56 22.84
N HIS A 57 -7.75 12.81 23.95
CA HIS A 57 -7.12 13.17 25.23
C HIS A 57 -7.53 12.29 26.43
N ILE A 58 -8.62 11.51 26.31
CA ILE A 58 -9.16 10.76 27.45
C ILE A 58 -8.84 9.26 27.28
N PRO A 59 -7.85 8.71 28.01
CA PRO A 59 -7.56 7.29 28.00
C PRO A 59 -8.69 6.49 28.63
N TYR A 60 -8.97 5.31 28.07
CA TYR A 60 -9.98 4.42 28.65
C TYR A 60 -9.51 3.85 29.99
N THR A 61 -10.32 4.07 31.02
CA THR A 61 -10.14 3.40 32.33
C THR A 61 -10.72 1.99 32.30
N ALA A 62 -10.29 1.13 33.24
CA ALA A 62 -10.83 -0.22 33.37
C ALA A 62 -12.38 -0.23 33.53
N GLN A 63 -12.93 0.77 34.23
CA GLN A 63 -14.37 0.99 34.36
C GLN A 63 -15.06 1.24 33.02
N MET A 64 -14.48 2.09 32.17
CA MET A 64 -15.01 2.39 30.85
C MET A 64 -14.94 1.16 29.95
N ILE A 65 -13.82 0.44 29.98
CA ILE A 65 -13.65 -0.80 29.23
C ILE A 65 -14.69 -1.83 29.66
N ALA A 66 -14.90 -2.03 30.96
CA ALA A 66 -15.92 -2.94 31.48
C ALA A 66 -17.34 -2.59 30.96
N THR A 67 -17.67 -1.30 30.92
CA THR A 67 -18.94 -0.82 30.38
C THR A 67 -19.05 -1.09 28.87
N LEU A 68 -17.98 -0.84 28.11
CA LEU A 68 -17.93 -1.06 26.66
C LEU A 68 -17.99 -2.54 26.30
N THR A 69 -17.29 -3.39 27.04
CA THR A 69 -17.21 -4.82 26.76
C THR A 69 -18.40 -5.60 27.35
N ARG A 70 -19.19 -4.96 28.24
CA ARG A 70 -20.33 -5.55 28.95
C ARG A 70 -19.91 -6.69 29.89
N HIS A 71 -18.79 -6.48 30.56
CA HIS A 71 -18.25 -7.43 31.52
C HIS A 71 -18.01 -6.75 32.87
N GLN A 72 -17.85 -7.56 33.92
CA GLN A 72 -17.56 -7.05 35.25
C GLN A 72 -16.18 -6.38 35.28
N ILE A 73 -16.07 -5.30 36.05
CA ILE A 73 -14.85 -4.50 36.17
C ILE A 73 -13.66 -5.37 36.62
N GLY A 74 -13.85 -6.19 37.66
CA GLY A 74 -12.81 -7.09 38.15
C GLY A 74 -12.41 -8.20 37.17
N THR A 75 -13.24 -8.52 36.17
CA THR A 75 -12.83 -9.43 35.08
C THR A 75 -12.00 -8.69 34.04
N VAL A 76 -12.37 -7.44 33.73
CA VAL A 76 -11.61 -6.59 32.81
C VAL A 76 -10.24 -6.22 33.38
N GLU A 77 -10.15 -5.89 34.66
CA GLU A 77 -8.86 -5.62 35.33
C GLU A 77 -7.93 -6.82 35.25
N ARG A 78 -8.43 -8.02 35.57
CA ARG A 78 -7.68 -9.26 35.41
C ARG A 78 -7.27 -9.51 33.95
N ALA A 79 -8.17 -9.27 33.00
CA ALA A 79 -7.88 -9.43 31.58
C ALA A 79 -6.75 -8.50 31.13
N LEU A 80 -6.80 -7.21 31.50
CA LEU A 80 -5.76 -6.23 31.17
C LEU A 80 -4.40 -6.60 31.75
N GLU A 81 -4.37 -7.11 32.98
CA GLU A 81 -3.14 -7.62 33.61
C GLU A 81 -2.53 -8.79 32.80
N ILE A 82 -3.37 -9.75 32.40
CA ILE A 82 -2.96 -10.91 31.59
C ILE A 82 -2.48 -10.46 30.21
N PHE A 83 -3.22 -9.56 29.53
CA PHE A 83 -2.82 -9.05 28.22
C PHE A 83 -1.47 -8.34 28.26
N ARG A 84 -1.18 -7.61 29.35
CA ARG A 84 0.12 -6.98 29.57
C ARG A 84 1.23 -8.02 29.73
N GLN A 85 0.98 -9.09 30.48
CA GLN A 85 1.96 -10.18 30.66
C GLN A 85 2.24 -10.94 29.36
N LEU A 86 1.23 -11.11 28.52
CA LEU A 86 1.34 -11.77 27.22
C LEU A 86 1.86 -10.84 26.09
N GLY A 87 2.14 -9.56 26.39
CA GLY A 87 2.62 -8.57 25.42
C GLY A 87 1.58 -8.12 24.40
N LEU A 88 0.30 -8.44 24.61
CA LEU A 88 -0.81 -8.08 23.72
C LEU A 88 -1.27 -6.62 23.90
N VAL A 89 -1.01 -6.05 25.09
CA VAL A 89 -1.35 -4.67 25.45
C VAL A 89 -0.17 -4.02 26.17
N GLU A 90 0.21 -2.83 25.73
CA GLU A 90 1.21 -2.00 26.37
C GLU A 90 0.57 -0.79 27.06
N GLN A 91 1.13 -0.39 28.20
CA GLN A 91 0.71 0.85 28.87
C GLN A 91 1.70 1.96 28.52
N LEU A 92 1.21 3.02 27.90
CA LEU A 92 2.02 4.19 27.55
C LEU A 92 2.27 5.06 28.79
N ASP A 93 3.30 5.90 28.71
CA ASP A 93 3.62 6.92 29.73
C ASP A 93 2.46 7.89 30.01
N SER A 94 1.57 8.06 29.03
CA SER A 94 0.34 8.86 29.15
C SER A 94 -0.77 8.18 29.96
N GLY A 95 -0.57 6.94 30.40
CA GLY A 95 -1.57 6.10 31.08
C GLY A 95 -2.59 5.46 30.14
N ALA A 96 -2.48 5.68 28.82
CA ALA A 96 -3.31 5.00 27.83
C ALA A 96 -2.82 3.57 27.57
N PHE A 97 -3.76 2.66 27.30
CA PHE A 97 -3.43 1.32 26.82
C PHE A 97 -3.31 1.34 25.28
N TYR A 98 -2.31 0.67 24.74
CA TYR A 98 -2.09 0.48 23.32
C TYR A 98 -2.11 -1.00 22.98
N MET A 99 -2.83 -1.34 21.92
CA MET A 99 -2.93 -2.71 21.43
C MET A 99 -1.71 -3.01 20.55
N THR A 100 -0.87 -3.94 20.98
CA THR A 100 0.32 -4.35 20.21
C THR A 100 -0.08 -5.00 18.88
N ASP A 101 0.74 -4.84 17.85
CA ASP A 101 0.57 -5.40 16.49
C ASP A 101 -0.71 -4.99 15.73
N ILE A 102 -1.50 -4.06 16.28
CA ILE A 102 -2.76 -3.67 15.67
C ILE A 102 -2.57 -2.93 14.34
N GLU A 103 -1.44 -2.24 14.15
CA GLU A 103 -1.10 -1.54 12.90
C GLU A 103 -1.07 -2.51 11.71
N LEU A 104 -0.63 -3.75 11.93
CA LEU A 104 -0.61 -4.80 10.92
C LEU A 104 -2.02 -5.37 10.61
N MET A 105 -2.99 -5.10 11.48
CA MET A 105 -4.36 -5.61 11.43
C MET A 105 -5.39 -4.55 11.04
N ILE A 106 -5.03 -3.26 11.06
CA ILE A 106 -5.94 -2.16 10.70
C ILE A 106 -6.00 -2.01 9.18
N GLY A 107 -7.22 -2.03 8.64
CA GLY A 107 -7.49 -1.52 7.32
C GLY A 107 -8.48 -0.36 7.33
N GLN A 108 -8.27 0.60 6.43
CA GLN A 108 -9.14 1.76 6.23
C GLN A 108 -9.74 1.73 4.82
N SER A 109 -11.06 1.94 4.74
CA SER A 109 -11.83 1.97 3.49
C SER A 109 -12.81 3.14 3.51
N SER A 110 -13.00 3.80 2.37
CA SER A 110 -14.03 4.85 2.19
C SER A 110 -15.30 4.27 1.57
N THR A 111 -16.44 4.94 1.75
CA THR A 111 -17.71 4.55 1.11
C THR A 111 -17.60 4.36 -0.40
N GLU A 112 -16.79 5.19 -1.07
CA GLU A 112 -16.53 5.04 -2.51
C GLU A 112 -15.63 3.85 -2.84
N ALA A 113 -14.61 3.59 -2.02
CA ALA A 113 -13.75 2.42 -2.19
C ALA A 113 -14.57 1.13 -2.03
N GLU A 114 -15.47 1.06 -1.04
CA GLU A 114 -16.40 -0.05 -0.82
C GLU A 114 -17.33 -0.28 -2.02
N ARG A 115 -17.91 0.80 -2.55
CA ARG A 115 -18.80 0.75 -3.72
C ARG A 115 -18.10 0.23 -4.97
N LYS A 116 -16.87 0.70 -5.22
CA LYS A 116 -16.03 0.21 -6.33
C LYS A 116 -15.63 -1.25 -6.14
N ARG A 117 -15.32 -1.68 -4.91
CA ARG A 117 -14.98 -3.07 -4.58
C ARG A 117 -16.18 -4.00 -4.78
N ALA A 118 -17.37 -3.61 -4.31
CA ALA A 118 -18.61 -4.34 -4.51
C ALA A 118 -18.98 -4.45 -6.00
N ALA A 119 -18.91 -3.35 -6.75
CA ALA A 119 -19.16 -3.36 -8.19
C ALA A 119 -18.17 -4.26 -8.95
N ARG A 120 -16.90 -4.35 -8.53
CA ARG A 120 -15.93 -5.30 -9.10
C ARG A 120 -16.30 -6.76 -8.81
N LEU A 121 -16.73 -7.06 -7.59
CA LEU A 121 -17.13 -8.41 -7.19
C LEU A 121 -18.41 -8.86 -7.93
N GLU A 122 -19.38 -7.96 -8.06
CA GLU A 122 -20.62 -8.19 -8.79
C GLU A 122 -20.34 -8.40 -10.29
N ASN A 123 -19.50 -7.55 -10.90
CA ASN A 123 -19.06 -7.76 -12.28
C ASN A 123 -18.28 -9.08 -12.46
N LYS A 124 -17.50 -9.52 -11.46
CA LYS A 124 -16.81 -10.83 -11.48
C LYS A 124 -17.79 -12.00 -11.36
N ALA A 125 -18.86 -11.85 -10.59
CA ALA A 125 -19.90 -12.87 -10.41
C ALA A 125 -20.86 -12.96 -11.61
N LEU A 126 -21.05 -11.87 -12.36
CA LEU A 126 -21.88 -11.81 -13.57
C LEU A 126 -21.20 -12.36 -14.83
N LEU A 127 -19.89 -12.66 -14.79
CA LEU A 127 -19.20 -13.31 -15.90
C LEU A 127 -19.76 -14.74 -16.09
N PRO A 128 -20.12 -15.14 -17.32
CA PRO A 128 -20.67 -16.46 -17.56
C PRO A 128 -19.64 -17.56 -17.19
N PRO A 129 -20.10 -18.74 -16.73
CA PRO A 129 -19.22 -19.88 -16.50
C PRO A 129 -18.40 -20.17 -17.76
N TRP A 130 -17.09 -20.34 -17.58
CA TRP A 130 -16.12 -20.55 -18.64
C TRP A 130 -16.64 -21.52 -19.71
N THR A 131 -16.96 -20.99 -20.89
CA THR A 131 -17.18 -21.81 -22.06
C THR A 131 -15.84 -22.40 -22.48
N LYS A 132 -15.73 -23.73 -22.39
CA LYS A 132 -14.64 -24.51 -22.97
C LYS A 132 -14.66 -24.33 -24.50
N GLY A 133 -14.05 -23.27 -25.00
CA GLY A 133 -13.91 -22.97 -26.41
C GLY A 133 -12.59 -22.23 -26.62
N GLY A 134 -11.65 -22.91 -27.27
CA GLY A 134 -10.28 -22.42 -27.45
C GLY A 134 -10.22 -21.10 -28.20
N HIS A 135 -9.74 -20.07 -27.51
CA HIS A 135 -8.83 -19.06 -28.05
C HIS A 135 -8.00 -18.56 -26.87
N LEU A 136 -6.70 -18.85 -26.89
CA LEU A 136 -5.73 -18.42 -25.89
C LEU A 136 -5.49 -16.92 -26.06
N SER A 137 -6.23 -16.11 -25.33
CA SER A 137 -5.76 -14.79 -24.90
C SER A 137 -6.02 -14.72 -23.41
N ASP A 138 -4.91 -14.75 -22.66
CA ASP A 138 -4.90 -14.93 -21.22
C ASP A 138 -5.89 -14.02 -20.50
N ILE A 139 -6.76 -14.70 -19.76
CA ILE A 139 -7.51 -14.19 -18.64
C ILE A 139 -6.45 -13.73 -17.64
N ARG A 140 -6.24 -12.41 -17.61
CA ARG A 140 -5.50 -11.60 -16.63
C ARG A 140 -4.62 -12.44 -15.67
N PRO A 141 -3.31 -12.53 -15.92
CA PRO A 141 -2.43 -13.29 -15.05
C PRO A 141 -2.46 -12.73 -13.61
N PRO A 142 -2.36 -13.60 -12.59
CA PRO A 142 -2.40 -13.23 -11.16
C PRO A 142 -1.33 -12.21 -10.76
N GLU A 143 -0.30 -12.02 -11.58
CA GLU A 143 0.75 -11.02 -11.40
C GLU A 143 0.19 -9.58 -11.37
N ILE A 144 -0.85 -9.27 -12.15
CA ILE A 144 -1.43 -7.92 -12.23
C ILE A 144 -2.23 -7.58 -10.95
N GLU A 145 -2.86 -8.55 -10.31
CA GLU A 145 -3.55 -8.32 -9.02
C GLU A 145 -2.54 -8.02 -7.89
N ILE A 146 -1.39 -8.71 -7.90
CA ILE A 146 -0.31 -8.50 -6.92
C ILE A 146 0.41 -7.17 -7.16
N GLU A 147 0.59 -6.76 -8.41
CA GLU A 147 1.14 -5.44 -8.76
C GLU A 147 0.24 -4.29 -8.29
N LEU A 148 -1.09 -4.43 -8.46
CA LEU A 148 -2.06 -3.42 -8.05
C LEU A 148 -2.18 -3.27 -6.53
N GLU A 149 -2.04 -4.37 -5.78
CA GLU A 149 -2.02 -4.34 -4.31
C GLU A 149 -0.76 -3.63 -3.77
N LYS A 150 0.40 -3.83 -4.40
CA LYS A 150 1.64 -3.12 -4.07
C LYS A 150 1.58 -1.64 -4.39
N GLU A 151 0.95 -1.24 -5.50
CA GLU A 151 0.75 0.18 -5.84
C GLU A 151 -0.07 0.92 -4.77
N ILE A 152 -1.13 0.29 -4.25
CA ILE A 152 -1.98 0.85 -3.18
C ILE A 152 -1.20 0.97 -1.84
N GLU A 153 -0.29 0.04 -1.57
CA GLU A 153 0.55 0.05 -0.36
C GLU A 153 1.61 1.15 -0.43
N ILE A 154 2.25 1.35 -1.59
CA ILE A 154 3.20 2.44 -1.85
C ILE A 154 2.52 3.81 -1.79
N GLU A 155 1.28 3.94 -2.26
CA GLU A 155 0.51 5.18 -2.17
C GLU A 155 0.14 5.52 -0.71
N LYS A 156 -0.13 4.52 0.13
CA LYS A 156 -0.41 4.69 1.57
C LYS A 156 0.82 5.04 2.41
N GLU A 157 1.99 4.47 2.11
CA GLU A 157 3.25 4.87 2.74
C GLU A 157 3.57 6.35 2.46
N ARG A 158 3.21 6.85 1.27
CA ARG A 158 3.42 8.26 0.87
C ARG A 158 2.45 9.25 1.53
N GLU A 159 1.27 8.79 1.98
CA GLU A 159 0.29 9.63 2.68
C GLU A 159 0.55 9.73 4.20
N GLY A 160 1.38 8.84 4.77
CA GLY A 160 1.71 8.80 6.20
C GLY A 160 2.82 9.76 6.64
N GLU A 161 3.65 10.26 5.72
CA GLU A 161 4.73 11.19 6.03
C GLU A 161 4.26 12.64 5.94
N THR A 162 3.97 13.20 7.11
CA THR A 162 3.70 14.62 7.32
C THR A 162 4.76 15.52 6.66
N GLY A 163 4.33 16.41 5.76
CA GLY A 163 4.92 17.76 5.66
C GLY A 163 5.86 18.11 4.51
N HIS A 164 5.91 17.35 3.41
CA HIS A 164 6.70 17.78 2.24
C HIS A 164 5.84 18.62 1.25
N PRO A 165 6.38 19.72 0.69
CA PRO A 165 5.69 20.52 -0.32
C PRO A 165 5.35 19.64 -1.51
N ALA A 166 4.19 19.90 -2.14
CA ALA A 166 3.71 19.15 -3.29
C ALA A 166 4.86 18.87 -4.26
N PRO A 167 5.20 17.59 -4.54
CA PRO A 167 6.38 17.29 -5.31
C PRO A 167 6.20 17.89 -6.69
N ALA A 168 7.16 18.73 -7.09
CA ALA A 168 7.08 19.43 -8.35
C ALA A 168 7.06 18.41 -9.48
N ALA A 169 5.95 18.41 -10.23
CA ALA A 169 5.80 17.58 -11.41
C ALA A 169 6.51 18.27 -12.57
N TYR A 170 7.50 17.59 -13.16
CA TYR A 170 8.30 18.10 -14.26
C TYR A 170 7.98 17.37 -15.58
N GLY A 171 8.42 17.97 -16.68
CA GLY A 171 8.29 17.43 -18.04
C GLY A 171 7.00 17.87 -18.75
N ARG A 172 6.99 17.69 -20.08
CA ARG A 172 5.92 18.11 -20.99
C ARG A 172 4.49 17.74 -20.56
N TYR A 173 4.32 16.61 -19.87
CA TYR A 173 3.02 16.10 -19.42
C TYR A 173 2.82 16.14 -17.89
N ASN A 174 3.69 16.81 -17.13
CA ASN A 174 3.64 16.92 -15.67
C ASN A 174 3.48 15.55 -14.96
N ASN A 175 4.24 14.55 -15.42
CA ASN A 175 4.14 13.15 -14.97
C ASN A 175 5.47 12.60 -14.44
N VAL A 176 6.51 13.44 -14.34
CA VAL A 176 7.80 13.08 -13.76
C VAL A 176 7.91 13.72 -12.39
N ILE A 177 7.91 12.90 -11.35
CA ILE A 177 7.95 13.37 -9.95
C ILE A 177 9.41 13.31 -9.49
N LEU A 178 9.98 14.48 -9.17
CA LEU A 178 11.36 14.61 -8.68
C LEU A 178 11.38 15.49 -7.42
N THR A 179 12.27 15.15 -6.49
CA THR A 179 12.59 15.99 -5.34
C THR A 179 13.63 17.06 -5.69
N ASP A 180 13.70 18.15 -4.92
CA ASP A 180 14.65 19.24 -5.15
C ASP A 180 16.12 18.77 -5.09
N THR A 181 16.40 17.77 -4.26
CA THR A 181 17.73 17.14 -4.14
C THR A 181 18.08 16.33 -5.39
N GLU A 182 17.14 15.55 -5.91
CA GLU A 182 17.31 14.77 -7.15
C GLU A 182 17.48 15.68 -8.37
N LEU A 183 16.70 16.77 -8.46
CA LEU A 183 16.83 17.75 -9.54
C LEU A 183 18.21 18.45 -9.50
N SER A 184 18.69 18.79 -8.31
CA SER A 184 20.01 19.39 -8.12
C SER A 184 21.12 18.43 -8.54
N GLY A 185 21.02 17.14 -8.17
CA GLY A 185 21.95 16.10 -8.62
C GLY A 185 21.96 15.92 -10.14
N LEU A 186 20.78 15.96 -10.77
CA LEU A 186 20.68 15.86 -12.23
C LEU A 186 21.37 17.04 -12.94
N LYS A 187 21.25 18.25 -12.39
CA LYS A 187 21.93 19.44 -12.91
C LYS A 187 23.45 19.38 -12.74
N THR A 188 23.95 18.78 -11.66
CA THR A 188 25.41 18.66 -11.43
C THR A 188 26.05 17.60 -12.34
N GLU A 189 25.38 16.46 -12.52
CA GLU A 189 25.91 15.34 -13.30
C GLU A 189 25.70 15.54 -14.82
N LEU A 190 24.63 16.24 -15.22
CA LEU A 190 24.22 16.41 -16.61
C LEU A 190 23.79 17.87 -16.89
N PRO A 191 24.71 18.85 -16.78
CA PRO A 191 24.38 20.28 -16.84
C PRO A 191 23.62 20.71 -18.11
N ASP A 192 23.84 20.04 -19.25
CA ASP A 192 23.23 20.40 -20.54
C ASP A 192 22.16 19.42 -21.04
N LYS A 193 21.88 18.33 -20.31
CA LYS A 193 21.01 17.23 -20.80
C LYS A 193 19.88 16.85 -19.85
N TRP A 194 19.84 17.40 -18.64
CA TRP A 194 18.85 17.06 -17.64
C TRP A 194 17.40 17.33 -18.12
N GLU A 195 17.14 18.45 -18.82
CA GLU A 195 15.81 18.76 -19.40
C GLU A 195 15.38 17.71 -20.45
N TYR A 196 16.30 17.32 -21.33
CA TYR A 196 16.04 16.32 -22.36
C TYR A 196 15.61 14.97 -21.77
N TYR A 197 16.28 14.52 -20.70
CA TYR A 197 15.94 13.25 -20.08
C TYR A 197 14.63 13.29 -19.31
N ILE A 198 14.30 14.42 -18.68
CA ILE A 198 12.99 14.63 -18.04
C ILE A 198 11.87 14.54 -19.07
N ASP A 199 12.00 15.24 -20.20
CA ASP A 199 10.98 15.21 -21.26
C ASP A 199 10.89 13.86 -21.96
N ARG A 200 12.03 13.18 -22.16
CA ARG A 200 12.05 11.83 -22.71
C ARG A 200 11.32 10.84 -21.81
N LEU A 201 11.51 10.95 -20.49
CA LEU A 201 10.81 10.11 -19.51
C LEU A 201 9.32 10.47 -19.46
N SER A 202 8.99 11.76 -19.52
CA SER A 202 7.61 12.26 -19.57
C SER A 202 6.84 11.68 -20.77
N CYS A 203 7.41 11.73 -21.97
CA CYS A 203 6.82 11.11 -23.16
C CYS A 203 6.73 9.58 -23.06
N HIS A 204 7.73 8.93 -22.47
CA HIS A 204 7.75 7.47 -22.33
C HIS A 204 6.62 6.98 -21.41
N ILE A 205 6.44 7.63 -20.26
CA ILE A 205 5.36 7.33 -19.32
C ILE A 205 4.00 7.57 -19.99
N ALA A 206 3.83 8.69 -20.69
CA ALA A 206 2.58 9.03 -21.35
C ALA A 206 2.19 8.06 -22.48
N SER A 207 3.17 7.53 -23.22
CA SER A 207 2.94 6.63 -24.36
C SER A 207 2.86 5.16 -23.99
N THR A 208 3.62 4.72 -22.99
CA THR A 208 3.68 3.30 -22.59
C THR A 208 2.86 2.97 -21.35
N GLY A 209 2.46 3.97 -20.57
CA GLY A 209 1.73 3.79 -19.31
C GLY A 209 2.57 3.20 -18.19
N LYS A 210 3.90 3.08 -18.35
CA LYS A 210 4.79 2.50 -17.34
C LYS A 210 4.98 3.45 -16.17
N GLN A 211 4.90 2.92 -14.96
CA GLN A 211 5.24 3.63 -13.73
C GLN A 211 6.62 3.23 -13.24
N TYR A 212 7.36 4.19 -12.67
CA TYR A 212 8.73 3.98 -12.18
C TYR A 212 8.78 4.30 -10.69
N HIS A 213 9.44 3.43 -9.91
CA HIS A 213 9.61 3.62 -8.47
C HIS A 213 10.43 4.88 -8.14
N SER A 214 11.47 5.17 -8.94
CA SER A 214 12.21 6.44 -8.92
C SER A 214 12.44 6.96 -10.35
N HIS A 215 11.90 8.16 -10.63
CA HIS A 215 12.10 8.84 -11.90
C HIS A 215 13.55 9.27 -12.08
N ALA A 216 14.20 9.76 -11.02
CA ALA A 216 15.60 10.18 -11.03
C ALA A 216 16.54 9.03 -11.38
N ALA A 217 16.38 7.87 -10.74
CA ALA A 217 17.21 6.69 -11.01
C ALA A 217 17.10 6.21 -12.47
N THR A 218 15.90 6.30 -13.05
CA THR A 218 15.65 5.94 -14.45
C THR A 218 16.36 6.88 -15.40
N ILE A 219 16.33 8.19 -15.11
CA ILE A 219 17.08 9.20 -15.86
C ILE A 219 18.59 8.93 -15.78
N TYR A 220 19.13 8.67 -14.59
CA TYR A 220 20.56 8.33 -14.43
C TYR A 220 20.95 7.09 -15.21
N LYS A 221 20.12 6.04 -15.17
CA LYS A 221 20.37 4.81 -15.94
C LYS A 221 20.40 5.09 -17.45
N TRP A 222 19.44 5.84 -17.98
CA TRP A 222 19.45 6.22 -19.39
C TRP A 222 20.62 7.10 -19.77
N ALA A 223 21.03 8.03 -18.89
CA ALA A 223 22.20 8.86 -19.11
C ALA A 223 23.50 8.05 -19.14
N GLN A 224 23.65 7.06 -18.25
CA GLN A 224 24.79 6.14 -18.27
C GLN A 224 24.80 5.24 -19.51
N GLU A 225 23.65 4.71 -19.90
CA GLU A 225 23.51 3.90 -21.12
C GLU A 225 23.79 4.70 -22.39
N ASP A 226 23.32 5.95 -22.49
CA ASP A 226 23.60 6.83 -23.62
C ASP A 226 25.06 7.29 -23.63
N ALA A 227 25.68 7.52 -22.48
CA ALA A 227 27.11 7.80 -22.37
C ALA A 227 27.96 6.58 -22.77
N ALA A 228 27.51 5.37 -22.44
CA ALA A 228 28.16 4.12 -22.85
C ALA A 228 27.97 3.85 -24.37
N LYS A 229 26.77 4.12 -24.91
CA LYS A 229 26.48 4.01 -26.35
C LYS A 229 27.19 5.07 -27.18
N GLY A 230 27.37 6.28 -26.66
CA GLY A 230 28.18 7.33 -27.29
C GLY A 230 29.68 7.00 -27.36
N LYS A 231 30.16 6.07 -26.51
CA LYS A 231 31.55 5.54 -26.56
C LYS A 231 31.70 4.31 -27.45
N ALA A 232 30.60 3.65 -27.85
CA ALA A 232 30.60 2.58 -28.83
C ALA A 232 30.36 3.17 -30.23
N ALA A 233 31.38 3.15 -31.09
CA ALA A 233 31.32 3.64 -32.46
C ALA A 233 30.13 3.04 -33.27
N PRO A 234 29.53 3.78 -34.20
CA PRO A 234 28.31 3.37 -34.89
C PRO A 234 28.60 2.18 -35.82
N LYS A 235 27.84 1.09 -35.67
CA LYS A 235 27.85 -0.02 -36.64
C LYS A 235 26.54 -0.08 -37.40
N GLN A 236 26.72 -0.08 -38.72
CA GLN A 236 25.81 -0.47 -39.82
C GLN A 236 24.72 0.57 -40.13
N GLY A 237 24.75 1.30 -41.26
CA GLY A 237 25.11 0.87 -42.61
C GLY A 237 23.80 0.64 -43.36
N ILE A 238 23.26 1.70 -43.96
CA ILE A 238 22.03 1.65 -44.76
C ILE A 238 22.25 0.65 -45.91
N PRO A 239 21.40 -0.39 -46.10
CA PRO A 239 21.49 -1.25 -47.28
C PRO A 239 21.07 -0.43 -48.52
N ASP A 240 21.91 -0.45 -49.55
CA ASP A 240 21.61 0.18 -50.84
C ASP A 240 20.58 -0.65 -51.60
N TYR A 241 19.35 -0.15 -51.69
CA TYR A 241 18.24 -0.76 -52.44
C TYR A 241 18.20 -0.22 -53.87
N SER A 242 19.24 -0.52 -54.65
CA SER A 242 19.24 -0.37 -56.11
C SER A 242 18.76 -1.68 -56.75
N CYS A 243 17.47 -1.80 -57.04
CA CYS A 243 16.91 -2.88 -57.86
C CYS A 243 17.30 -2.67 -59.33
N LYS A 244 17.88 -3.70 -59.97
CA LYS A 244 18.01 -3.74 -61.44
C LYS A 244 16.74 -4.39 -62.02
N GLU A 245 16.02 -3.65 -62.87
CA GLU A 245 14.94 -4.20 -63.69
C GLU A 245 15.49 -5.30 -64.61
N GLY A 246 14.91 -6.50 -64.58
CA GLY A 246 15.22 -7.48 -65.63
C GLY A 246 14.91 -8.97 -65.42
N GLU A 247 14.40 -9.44 -64.29
CA GLU A 247 14.03 -10.87 -64.17
C GLU A 247 12.68 -11.04 -63.47
N SER A 248 11.62 -10.90 -64.25
CA SER A 248 10.34 -11.55 -63.94
C SER A 248 10.33 -12.94 -64.60
N LEU A 249 10.00 -13.95 -63.79
CA LEU A 249 9.57 -15.29 -64.22
C LEU A 249 8.28 -15.25 -65.04
#